data_AF-A0A526Z2G5-F1
#
_entry.id   AF-A0A526Z2G5-F1
#
_cell.length_a   1.000
_cell.length_b   1.000
_cell.length_c   1.000
_cell.angle_alpha   90.00
_cell.angle_beta   90.00
_cell.angle_gamma   90.00
#
_symmetry.space_group_name_H-M   'P 1'
#
loop_
_entity.id
_entity.type
_entity.pdbx_description
1 polymer ?
#
loop_
_entity_poly.entity_id
_entity_poly.type
_entity_poly.pdbx_seq_one_letter_code
_entity_poly.pdbx_strand_id
1 'polypeptide(L)' 'MSAKEIKFSTDARDRMLRGVEILNNAVKVTLGPKGRNVVIDKAYGAPRITKDGVAVA' A
#
# COMPACT_ATOMS: atom_id res chain seq x y z
N MET A 1 17.92 23.56 -10.14
CA MET A 1 17.80 22.46 -9.16
C MET A 1 16.48 22.59 -8.43
N SER A 2 15.75 21.49 -8.18
CA SER A 2 14.53 21.52 -7.37
C SER A 2 14.86 21.66 -5.88
N ALA A 3 14.12 22.51 -5.17
CA ALA A 3 14.22 22.64 -3.72
C ALA A 3 13.96 21.29 -3.03
N LYS A 4 14.61 21.06 -1.88
CA LYS A 4 14.52 19.83 -1.10
C LYS A 4 13.96 20.15 0.27
N GLU A 5 13.02 19.33 0.74
CA GLU A 5 12.51 19.37 2.10
C GLU A 5 13.17 18.25 2.91
N ILE A 6 13.68 18.58 4.10
CA ILE A 6 14.30 17.61 5.01
C ILE A 6 13.52 17.61 6.32
N LYS A 7 13.08 16.42 6.74
CA LYS A 7 12.35 16.20 8.00
C LYS A 7 13.20 15.36 8.96
N PHE A 8 13.05 15.60 10.26
CA PHE A 8 13.87 14.97 11.29
C PHE A 8 13.02 14.29 12.37
N SER A 9 13.67 13.39 13.11
CA SER A 9 13.15 12.73 14.32
C SER A 9 11.75 12.13 14.15
N THR A 10 10.78 12.57 14.95
CA THR A 10 9.46 11.95 15.07
C THR A 10 8.56 12.29 13.88
N ASP A 11 8.58 13.53 13.38
CA ASP A 11 7.77 13.90 12.19
C ASP A 11 8.13 13.05 10.97
N ALA A 12 9.42 12.76 10.76
CA ALA A 12 9.85 11.86 9.70
C ALA A 12 9.34 10.42 9.91
N ARG A 13 9.46 9.89 11.14
CA ARG A 13 9.05 8.53 11.48
C ARG A 13 7.54 8.34 11.40
N ASP A 14 6.76 9.29 11.89
CA ASP A 14 5.29 9.22 11.87
C ASP A 14 4.76 9.23 10.44
N ARG A 15 5.37 10.03 9.56
CA ARG A 15 5.04 10.04 8.13
C ARG A 15 5.33 8.69 7.48
N MET A 16 6.49 8.10 7.76
CA MET A 16 6.84 6.76 7.25
C MET A 16 5.89 5.70 7.80
N LEU A 17 5.59 5.73 9.09
CA LEU A 17 4.71 4.77 9.74
C LEU A 17 3.32 4.78 9.11
N ARG A 18 2.74 5.96 8.85
CA ARG A 18 1.45 6.07 8.13
C ARG A 18 1.48 5.39 6.76
N GLY A 19 2.57 5.54 6.01
CA GLY A 19 2.73 4.87 4.71
C GLY A 19 2.80 3.34 4.85
N VAL A 20 3.55 2.86 5.85
CA VAL A 20 3.66 1.43 6.16
C VAL A 20 2.30 0.85 6.59
N GLU A 21 1.53 1.59 7.40
CA GLU A 21 0.20 1.17 7.84
C GLU A 21 -0.77 1.05 6.67
N ILE A 22 -0.75 1.99 5.71
CA ILE A 22 -1.58 1.91 4.50
C ILE A 22 -1.26 0.64 3.72
N LEU A 23 0.01 0.39 3.44
CA LEU A 23 0.47 -0.80 2.72
C LEU A 23 0.08 -2.09 3.47
N ASN A 24 0.35 -2.15 4.77
CA ASN A 24 0.04 -3.31 5.59
C ASN A 24 -1.46 -3.61 5.62
N ASN A 25 -2.29 -2.58 5.79
CA ASN A 25 -3.75 -2.72 5.81
C ASN A 25 -4.29 -3.23 4.48
N ALA A 26 -3.70 -2.84 3.35
CA ALA A 26 -4.09 -3.33 2.03
C ALA A 26 -3.67 -4.78 1.78
N VAL A 27 -2.45 -5.17 2.17
CA VAL A 27 -1.92 -6.52 1.90
C VAL A 27 -2.47 -7.57 2.87
N LYS A 28 -2.63 -7.24 4.15
CA LYS A 28 -2.98 -8.25 5.18
C LYS A 28 -4.32 -8.94 4.95
N VAL A 29 -5.25 -8.32 4.21
CA VAL A 29 -6.56 -8.91 3.92
C VAL A 29 -6.48 -10.11 3.00
N THR A 30 -5.37 -10.29 2.26
CA THR A 30 -5.17 -11.40 1.33
C THR A 30 -4.58 -12.65 2.01
N LEU A 31 -4.16 -12.54 3.27
CA LEU A 31 -3.42 -13.60 3.96
C LEU A 31 -4.30 -14.80 4.35
N GLY A 32 -3.76 -15.99 4.15
CA GLY A 32 -4.32 -17.25 4.63
C GLY A 32 -5.45 -17.83 3.76
N PRO A 33 -5.95 -19.03 4.10
CA PRO A 33 -6.95 -19.73 3.29
C PRO A 33 -8.30 -19.02 3.22
N LYS A 34 -8.59 -18.10 4.15
CA LYS A 34 -9.79 -17.25 4.17
C LYS A 34 -9.50 -15.80 3.73
N GLY A 35 -8.39 -15.57 3.04
CA GLY A 35 -8.03 -14.28 2.46
C GLY A 35 -9.12 -13.75 1.51
N ARG A 36 -9.29 -12.42 1.52
CA ARG A 36 -10.26 -11.68 0.71
C ARG A 36 -9.62 -11.11 -0.55
N ASN A 37 -10.48 -10.79 -1.52
CA ASN A 37 -10.06 -10.16 -2.77
C ASN A 37 -9.73 -8.68 -2.54
N VAL A 38 -8.70 -8.22 -3.23
CA VAL A 38 -8.38 -6.81 -3.42
C VAL A 38 -8.66 -6.45 -4.88
N VAL A 39 -9.32 -5.31 -5.08
CA VAL A 39 -9.62 -4.78 -6.41
C VAL A 39 -8.64 -3.64 -6.70
N ILE A 40 -7.90 -3.78 -7.80
CA ILE A 40 -6.91 -2.81 -8.26
C ILE A 40 -7.43 -2.20 -9.56
N ASP A 41 -7.52 -0.88 -9.58
CA ASP A 41 -7.94 -0.14 -10.76
C ASP A 41 -6.96 -0.32 -11.92
N LYS A 42 -7.48 -0.25 -13.15
CA LYS A 42 -6.68 -0.30 -14.37
C LYS A 42 -7.01 0.90 -15.24
N ALA A 43 -5.99 1.43 -15.91
CA ALA A 43 -6.15 2.54 -16.85
C ALA A 43 -7.14 2.26 -17.99
N TYR A 44 -7.41 0.99 -18.31
CA TYR A 44 -8.39 0.57 -19.31
C TYR A 44 -8.97 -0.80 -19.00
N GLY A 45 -10.23 -1.01 -19.39
CA GLY A 45 -10.95 -2.28 -19.24
C GLY A 45 -11.43 -2.55 -17.80
N ALA A 46 -11.68 -3.82 -17.50
CA ALA A 46 -12.15 -4.24 -16.18
C ALA A 46 -11.03 -4.21 -15.13
N PRO A 47 -11.35 -3.91 -13.85
CA PRO A 47 -10.36 -3.84 -12.78
C PRO A 47 -9.74 -5.23 -12.51
N ARG A 48 -8.52 -5.24 -11.96
CA ARG A 48 -7.86 -6.48 -11.54
C ARG A 48 -8.40 -6.90 -10.17
N ILE A 49 -8.91 -8.12 -10.06
CA ILE A 49 -9.30 -8.71 -8.77
C ILE A 49 -8.24 -9.77 -8.41
N THR A 50 -7.61 -9.66 -7.24
CA THR A 50 -6.53 -10.57 -6.83
C THR A 50 -6.59 -10.92 -5.34
N LYS A 51 -6.04 -12.10 -4.98
CA LYS A 51 -5.71 -12.51 -3.60
C LYS A 51 -4.19 -12.66 -3.39
N ASP A 52 -3.40 -12.33 -4.41
CA ASP A 52 -1.95 -12.34 -4.28
C ASP A 52 -1.49 -11.07 -3.57
N GLY A 53 -0.94 -11.22 -2.36
CA GLY A 53 -0.40 -10.11 -1.58
C GLY A 53 0.81 -9.44 -2.24
N VAL A 54 1.55 -10.14 -3.09
CA VAL A 54 2.69 -9.58 -3.82
C VAL A 54 2.22 -8.60 -4.89
N ALA A 55 1.14 -8.92 -5.60
CA ALA A 55 0.54 -8.02 -6.59
C ALA A 55 -0.20 -6.81 -5.97
N VAL A 56 -0.49 -6.85 -4.66
CA VAL A 56 -1.13 -5.74 -3.92
C VAL A 56 -0.09 -4.79 -3.32
N ALA A 57 1.14 -5.26 -3.07
CA ALA A 57 2.24 -4.46 -2.56
C ALA A 57 2.89 -3.60 -3.66
#